data_AF-A0A1T4VZX0-F1
#
_entry.id   AF-A0A1T4VZX0-F1
#
_cell.length_a   1.000
_cell.length_b   1.000
_cell.length_c   1.000
_cell.angle_alpha   90.00
_cell.angle_beta   90.00
_cell.angle_gamma   90.00
#
_symmetry.space_group_name_H-M   'P 1'
#
loop_
_entity.id
_entity.type
_entity.pdbx_description
1 polymer ?
#
loop_
_entity_poly.entity_id
_entity_poly.type
_entity_poly.pdbx_seq_one_letter_code
_entity_poly.pdbx_strand_id
1 'polypeptide(L)'
;MQSLKLLTLLVPFCFVSVLLTACGDKTSTEPTTSQEAGKAPSSSSTASTAVGLDAHPGKTLHDANCISCHDAKVYTRPERKVLDYTQLAAQVRRCDANLGSRLFDEDLAQITDYLNQAYYQYSK
;
A
#
# COMPACT_ATOMS: atom_id res chain seq x y z
N MET A 1 46.50 22.49 -6.80
CA MET A 1 47.56 22.32 -5.77
C MET A 1 46.87 22.13 -4.42
N GLN A 2 47.45 21.28 -3.56
CA GLN A 2 46.93 20.68 -2.31
C GLN A 2 45.92 19.52 -2.51
N SER A 3 46.36 18.30 -2.85
CA SER A 3 46.99 17.27 -1.97
C SER A 3 46.06 16.81 -0.84
N LEU A 4 45.42 15.66 -1.00
CA LEU A 4 45.89 14.37 -0.46
C LEU A 4 45.84 14.32 1.07
N LYS A 5 44.75 13.73 1.60
CA LYS A 5 44.78 12.95 2.84
C LYS A 5 44.11 11.61 2.60
N LEU A 6 44.90 10.74 1.98
CA LEU A 6 44.83 9.30 2.15
C LEU A 6 45.54 8.99 3.48
N LEU A 7 44.77 8.59 4.51
CA LEU A 7 45.31 7.91 5.70
C LEU A 7 44.16 7.10 6.32
N THR A 8 43.97 5.87 5.86
CA THR A 8 44.42 4.67 6.59
C THR A 8 43.82 4.57 7.97
N LEU A 9 42.69 3.86 8.09
CA LEU A 9 42.45 2.94 9.19
C LEU A 9 41.64 1.76 8.66
N LEU A 10 42.41 0.80 8.16
CA LEU A 10 42.09 -0.62 8.21
C LEU A 10 41.51 -0.94 9.60
N VAL A 11 40.20 -1.19 9.65
CA VAL A 11 39.59 -1.96 10.73
C VAL A 11 39.49 -3.39 10.20
N PRO A 12 40.41 -4.31 10.55
CA PRO A 12 40.23 -5.71 10.29
C PRO A 12 39.27 -6.24 11.34
N PHE A 13 37.96 -6.09 11.13
CA PHE A 13 37.00 -6.85 11.93
C PHE A 13 36.94 -8.27 11.37
N CYS A 14 37.97 -9.03 11.73
CA CYS A 14 37.91 -10.47 11.85
C CYS A 14 36.82 -10.82 12.89
N PHE A 15 35.57 -10.86 12.46
CA PHE A 15 34.53 -11.68 13.11
C PHE A 15 34.08 -12.65 12.04
N VAL A 16 34.83 -13.74 11.89
CA VAL A 16 34.48 -15.02 12.51
C VAL A 16 33.10 -15.46 12.03
N SER A 17 33.17 -16.25 10.96
CA SER A 17 32.24 -17.29 10.57
C SER A 17 31.26 -17.72 11.65
N VAL A 18 29.98 -17.48 11.41
CA VAL A 18 28.91 -18.33 11.95
C VAL A 18 28.15 -18.89 10.76
N LEU A 19 28.69 -19.98 10.22
CA LEU A 19 27.93 -20.93 9.40
C LEU A 19 27.05 -21.73 10.36
N LEU A 20 25.80 -21.29 10.53
CA LEU A 20 24.76 -22.14 11.11
C LEU A 20 23.94 -22.74 9.97
N THR A 21 24.42 -23.88 9.49
CA THR A 21 23.64 -24.85 8.72
C THR A 21 22.53 -25.39 9.62
N ALA A 22 21.30 -24.97 9.35
CA ALA A 22 20.11 -25.63 9.87
C ALA A 22 19.37 -26.29 8.69
N CYS A 23 19.58 -27.60 8.52
CA CYS A 23 18.64 -28.45 7.81
C CYS A 23 17.44 -28.67 8.75
N GLY A 24 16.32 -28.04 8.43
CA GLY A 24 15.02 -28.34 9.02
C GLY A 24 14.12 -28.96 7.95
N ASP A 25 14.17 -30.28 7.84
CA ASP A 25 13.16 -31.07 7.14
C ASP A 25 11.83 -30.94 7.90
N LYS A 26 10.84 -30.31 7.27
CA LYS A 26 9.44 -30.49 7.63
C LYS A 26 8.65 -30.62 6.34
N THR A 27 8.38 -31.88 6.00
CA THR A 27 7.04 -32.37 5.69
C THR A 27 6.30 -31.58 4.62
N SER A 28 6.29 -32.18 3.44
CA SER A 28 5.23 -32.05 2.46
C SER A 28 3.87 -32.15 3.15
N THR A 29 3.13 -31.06 3.17
CA THR A 29 1.68 -31.08 3.22
C THR A 29 1.21 -30.08 2.18
N GLU A 30 0.71 -30.63 1.07
CA GLU A 30 -0.05 -29.88 0.09
C GLU A 30 -1.17 -29.08 0.78
N PRO A 31 -1.56 -27.96 0.18
CA PRO A 31 -2.97 -27.74 -0.06
C PRO A 31 -3.19 -27.76 -1.57
N THR A 32 -3.54 -28.95 -2.06
CA THR A 32 -4.41 -29.08 -3.22
C THR A 32 -5.80 -28.64 -2.78
N THR A 33 -6.50 -27.93 -3.67
CA THR A 33 -7.95 -27.64 -3.64
C THR A 33 -8.34 -26.51 -2.65
N SER A 34 -9.06 -25.44 -3.02
CA SER A 34 -9.77 -25.15 -4.25
C SER A 34 -10.04 -23.65 -4.34
N GLN A 35 -10.02 -23.15 -5.58
CA GLN A 35 -10.98 -22.13 -6.00
C GLN A 35 -12.39 -22.64 -5.68
N GLU A 36 -13.08 -21.99 -4.74
CA GLU A 36 -14.54 -22.08 -4.66
C GLU A 36 -15.10 -20.76 -5.21
N ALA A 37 -15.53 -20.84 -6.46
CA ALA A 37 -16.44 -19.88 -7.05
C ALA A 37 -17.82 -20.05 -6.43
N GLY A 38 -18.15 -19.20 -5.46
CA GLY A 38 -19.53 -18.95 -5.04
C GLY A 38 -20.12 -17.76 -5.81
N LYS A 39 -20.62 -18.00 -7.03
CA LYS A 39 -21.60 -17.14 -7.72
C LYS A 39 -22.99 -17.61 -7.23
N ALA A 40 -24.01 -16.83 -6.87
CA ALA A 40 -24.55 -15.53 -7.30
C ALA A 40 -25.63 -15.09 -6.25
N PRO A 41 -26.54 -14.13 -6.53
CA PRO A 41 -26.41 -12.88 -7.28
C PRO A 41 -26.83 -11.69 -6.39
N SER A 42 -26.41 -10.48 -6.74
CA SER A 42 -27.34 -9.34 -6.79
C SER A 42 -26.73 -8.20 -7.57
N SER A 43 -27.23 -8.08 -8.80
CA SER A 43 -27.31 -6.82 -9.48
C SER A 43 -28.06 -5.82 -8.60
N SER A 44 -27.45 -4.67 -8.37
CA SER A 44 -28.19 -3.43 -8.52
C SER A 44 -27.26 -2.43 -9.16
N SER A 45 -27.57 -2.13 -10.42
CA SER A 45 -27.13 -0.93 -11.09
C SER A 45 -27.67 0.26 -10.30
N THR A 46 -26.89 0.77 -9.36
CA THR A 46 -27.09 2.11 -8.84
C THR A 46 -26.44 3.07 -9.81
N ALA A 47 -27.27 3.85 -10.49
CA ALA A 47 -26.84 5.12 -11.05
C ALA A 47 -25.96 5.84 -10.00
N SER A 48 -24.76 6.27 -10.40
CA SER A 48 -23.86 7.08 -9.56
C SER A 48 -24.54 8.39 -9.19
N THR A 49 -25.40 8.35 -8.18
CA THR A 49 -25.65 9.51 -7.36
C THR A 49 -24.34 9.75 -6.64
N ALA A 50 -23.76 10.94 -6.82
CA ALA A 50 -22.57 11.32 -6.08
C ALA A 50 -22.88 11.19 -4.58
N VAL A 51 -22.33 10.16 -3.94
CA VAL A 51 -22.41 9.98 -2.50
C VAL A 51 -21.69 11.18 -1.89
N GLY A 52 -22.31 11.86 -0.92
CA GLY A 52 -21.65 12.94 -0.20
C GLY A 52 -20.34 12.44 0.42
N LEU A 53 -19.29 13.26 0.42
CA LEU A 53 -17.96 12.86 0.88
C LEU A 53 -17.97 12.19 2.26
N ASP A 54 -18.79 12.71 3.19
CA ASP A 54 -18.94 12.17 4.55
C ASP A 54 -19.59 10.79 4.61
N ALA A 55 -20.46 10.47 3.64
CA ALA A 55 -21.14 9.19 3.53
C ALA A 55 -20.39 8.19 2.63
N HIS A 56 -19.26 8.59 2.03
CA HIS A 56 -18.50 7.73 1.14
C HIS A 56 -17.87 6.58 1.94
N PRO A 57 -18.09 5.30 1.57
CA PRO A 57 -17.62 4.16 2.38
C PRO A 57 -16.11 4.13 2.58
N GLY A 58 -15.35 4.59 1.58
CA GLY A 58 -13.90 4.75 1.66
C GLY A 58 -13.41 5.78 2.68
N LYS A 59 -14.24 6.71 3.16
CA LYS A 59 -13.83 7.73 4.13
C LYS A 59 -13.47 7.11 5.47
N THR A 60 -14.32 6.25 6.02
CA THR A 60 -14.06 5.58 7.31
C THR A 60 -12.79 4.74 7.25
N LEU A 61 -12.61 3.99 6.17
CA LEU A 61 -11.41 3.18 5.94
C LEU A 61 -10.15 4.04 5.84
N HIS A 62 -10.22 5.12 5.06
CA HIS A 62 -9.14 6.09 4.91
C HIS A 62 -8.76 6.74 6.26
N ASP A 63 -9.75 7.22 7.02
CA ASP A 63 -9.51 7.94 8.26
C ASP A 63 -8.86 7.04 9.32
N ALA A 64 -9.27 5.76 9.37
CA ALA A 64 -8.72 4.78 10.29
C ALA A 64 -7.30 4.30 9.92
N ASN A 65 -6.99 4.20 8.62
CA ASN A 65 -5.78 3.54 8.16
C ASN A 65 -4.72 4.52 7.63
N CYS A 66 -5.09 5.56 6.90
CA CYS A 66 -4.14 6.38 6.14
C CYS A 66 -3.74 7.67 6.85
N ILE A 67 -4.65 8.26 7.65
CA ILE A 67 -4.44 9.55 8.32
C ILE A 67 -4.65 9.46 9.84
N SER A 68 -4.54 8.26 10.42
CA SER A 68 -4.64 8.07 11.87
C SER A 68 -3.47 8.69 12.64
N CYS A 69 -2.31 8.82 12.01
CA CYS A 69 -1.09 9.37 12.60
C CYS A 69 -0.71 10.77 12.10
N HIS A 70 -1.21 11.20 10.94
CA HIS A 70 -0.92 12.50 10.35
C HIS A 70 -2.10 13.01 9.52
N ASP A 71 -2.13 14.31 9.22
CA ASP A 71 -3.25 14.91 8.50
C ASP A 71 -3.27 14.62 6.97
N ALA A 72 -4.29 15.16 6.31
CA ALA A 72 -4.56 14.99 4.88
C ALA A 72 -3.70 15.89 3.95
N LYS A 73 -2.73 16.67 4.48
CA LYS A 73 -1.87 17.53 3.65
C LYS A 73 -1.03 16.75 2.64
N VAL A 74 -0.85 15.44 2.83
CA VAL A 74 -0.18 14.56 1.86
C VAL A 74 -0.86 14.57 0.49
N TYR A 75 -2.18 14.78 0.44
CA TYR A 75 -2.90 14.82 -0.82
C TYR A 75 -2.72 16.17 -1.51
N THR A 76 -2.71 17.30 -0.81
CA THR A 76 -2.79 18.65 -1.41
C THR A 76 -1.43 19.31 -1.73
N ARG A 77 -0.34 18.54 -1.81
CA ARG A 77 1.01 19.10 -2.07
C ARG A 77 1.12 19.62 -3.51
N PRO A 78 1.85 20.73 -3.75
CA PRO A 78 2.01 21.28 -5.10
C PRO A 78 2.80 20.33 -6.01
N GLU A 79 3.83 19.67 -5.50
CA GLU A 79 4.62 18.64 -6.23
C GLU A 79 4.00 17.23 -6.23
N ARG A 80 2.67 17.13 -6.36
CA ARG A 80 1.96 15.84 -6.48
C ARG A 80 2.37 15.11 -7.76
N LYS A 81 2.80 13.85 -7.63
CA LYS A 81 3.26 12.99 -8.75
C LYS A 81 2.23 12.01 -9.28
N VAL A 82 1.12 11.84 -8.59
CA VAL A 82 -0.02 11.04 -9.08
C VAL A 82 -0.71 11.87 -10.15
N LEU A 83 -0.89 11.33 -11.36
CA LEU A 83 -1.41 12.08 -12.51
C LEU A 83 -2.77 11.61 -13.01
N ASP A 84 -3.21 10.41 -12.60
CA ASP A 84 -4.45 9.80 -13.04
C ASP A 84 -5.00 8.83 -11.99
N TYR A 85 -6.21 8.31 -12.24
CA TYR A 85 -6.91 7.40 -11.34
C TYR A 85 -6.15 6.08 -11.11
N THR A 86 -5.51 5.54 -12.15
CA THR A 86 -4.72 4.30 -12.06
C THR A 86 -3.50 4.49 -11.15
N GLN A 87 -2.80 5.61 -11.30
CA GLN A 87 -1.69 5.99 -10.42
C GLN A 87 -2.16 6.25 -8.99
N LEU A 88 -3.36 6.80 -8.80
CA LEU A 88 -3.95 6.99 -7.48
C LEU A 88 -4.20 5.64 -6.81
N ALA A 89 -4.80 4.68 -7.52
CA ALA A 89 -5.01 3.32 -7.02
C ALA A 89 -3.68 2.65 -6.62
N ALA A 90 -2.64 2.80 -7.46
CA ALA A 90 -1.30 2.28 -7.16
C ALA A 90 -0.68 2.96 -5.92
N GLN A 91 -0.87 4.26 -5.77
CA GLN A 91 -0.40 5.01 -4.62
C GLN A 91 -1.12 4.57 -3.33
N VAL A 92 -2.43 4.33 -3.36
CA VAL A 92 -3.21 3.82 -2.23
C VAL A 92 -2.70 2.44 -1.80
N ARG A 93 -2.50 1.52 -2.75
CA ARG A 93 -1.90 0.20 -2.49
C ARG A 93 -0.53 0.30 -1.84
N ARG A 94 0.32 1.20 -2.32
CA ARG A 94 1.64 1.44 -1.74
C ARG A 94 1.55 2.00 -0.31
N CYS A 95 0.59 2.90 -0.04
CA CYS A 95 0.36 3.40 1.30
C CYS A 95 -0.04 2.28 2.27
N ASP A 96 -1.01 1.44 1.89
CA ASP A 96 -1.43 0.28 2.68
C ASP A 96 -0.25 -0.66 2.98
N ALA A 97 0.54 -1.00 1.95
CA ALA A 97 1.70 -1.88 2.11
C ALA A 97 2.76 -1.31 3.06
N ASN A 98 3.00 0.01 3.02
CA ASN A 98 3.97 0.67 3.91
C ASN A 98 3.48 0.75 5.36
N LEU A 99 2.17 0.83 5.56
CA LEU A 99 1.54 0.91 6.88
C LEU A 99 1.29 -0.49 7.47
N GLY A 100 1.26 -1.53 6.64
CA GLY A 100 1.00 -2.90 7.07
C GLY A 100 -0.46 -3.15 7.45
N SER A 101 -1.39 -2.32 6.99
CA SER A 101 -2.83 -2.44 7.29
C SER A 101 -3.48 -3.67 6.65
N ARG A 102 -2.92 -4.16 5.52
CA ARG A 102 -3.35 -5.40 4.83
C ARG A 102 -4.82 -5.37 4.43
N LEU A 103 -5.29 -4.23 3.92
CA LEU A 103 -6.66 -4.07 3.46
C LEU A 103 -6.96 -4.94 2.23
N PHE A 104 -8.22 -5.35 2.08
CA PHE A 104 -8.68 -6.09 0.90
C PHE A 104 -8.77 -5.19 -0.33
N ASP A 105 -8.82 -5.80 -1.52
CA ASP A 105 -8.84 -5.07 -2.79
C ASP A 105 -10.06 -4.14 -2.92
N GLU A 106 -11.20 -4.56 -2.38
CA GLU A 106 -12.44 -3.79 -2.36
C GLU A 106 -12.31 -2.55 -1.47
N ASP A 107 -11.69 -2.69 -0.30
CA ASP A 107 -11.44 -1.58 0.63
C ASP A 107 -10.48 -0.56 0.01
N LEU A 108 -9.42 -1.05 -0.65
CA LEU A 108 -8.46 -0.20 -1.37
C LEU A 108 -9.13 0.54 -2.54
N ALA A 109 -10.07 -0.09 -3.25
CA ALA A 109 -10.87 0.55 -4.28
C ALA A 109 -11.78 1.65 -3.68
N GLN A 110 -12.44 1.38 -2.55
CA GLN A 110 -13.27 2.38 -1.87
C GLN A 110 -12.45 3.58 -1.39
N ILE A 111 -11.26 3.36 -0.82
CA ILE A 111 -10.34 4.45 -0.43
C ILE A 111 -9.91 5.25 -1.65
N THR A 112 -9.56 4.57 -2.75
CA THR A 112 -9.17 5.22 -4.01
C THR A 112 -10.29 6.10 -4.53
N ASP A 113 -11.53 5.61 -4.54
CA ASP A 113 -12.71 6.35 -4.97
C ASP A 113 -12.97 7.59 -4.10
N TYR A 114 -12.89 7.42 -2.78
CA TYR A 114 -13.04 8.52 -1.84
C TYR A 114 -11.99 9.61 -2.09
N LEU A 115 -10.71 9.20 -2.16
CA LEU A 115 -9.62 10.14 -2.40
C LEU A 115 -9.78 10.83 -3.75
N ASN A 116 -10.20 10.09 -4.78
CA ASN A 116 -10.43 10.67 -6.09
C ASN A 116 -11.51 11.75 -6.02
N GLN A 117 -12.65 11.46 -5.38
CA GLN A 117 -13.73 12.43 -5.24
C GLN A 117 -13.31 13.65 -4.38
N ALA A 118 -12.60 13.43 -3.28
CA ALA A 118 -12.26 14.47 -2.31
C ALA A 118 -11.08 15.37 -2.76
N TYR A 119 -10.09 14.84 -3.47
CA TYR A 119 -8.80 15.53 -3.67
C TYR A 119 -8.23 15.53 -5.08
N TYR A 120 -8.62 14.60 -5.96
CA TYR A 120 -7.91 14.37 -7.23
C TYR A 120 -8.76 14.63 -8.48
N GLN A 121 -10.03 14.23 -8.47
CA GLN A 121 -11.02 14.48 -9.53
C GLN A 121 -10.59 13.97 -10.91
N TYR A 122 -9.87 12.84 -10.95
CA TYR A 122 -9.50 12.20 -12.21
C TYR A 122 -10.67 11.46 -12.84
N SER A 123 -10.68 11.43 -14.18
CA SER A 123 -11.53 10.52 -14.94
C SER A 123 -11.17 9.07 -14.65
N LYS A 124 -12.18 8.22 -14.53
CA LYS A 124 -12.04 6.75 -14.39
C LYS A 124 -12.11 6.07 -15.74
#